data_AF-X1H436-F1
#
_entry.id   AF-X1H436-F1
#
_cell.length_a   1.000
_cell.length_b   1.000
_cell.length_c   1.000
_cell.angle_alpha   90.00
_cell.angle_beta   90.00
_cell.angle_gamma   90.00
#
_symmetry.space_group_name_H-M   'P 1'
#
loop_
_entity.id
_entity.type
_entity.pdbx_description
1 polymer ?
#
loop_
_entity_poly.entity_id
_entity_poly.type
_entity_poly.pdbx_seq_one_letter_code
_entity_poly.pdbx_strand_id
1 'polypeptide(L)' 'MEEIEYFDYYKVAEEMAIPKDIVIKVENDVKSEFPDDKMMYELHVLRALKSRYWEKAS' A
#
# COMPACT_ATOMS: atom_id res chain seq x y z
N MET A 1 9.76 -6.58 -6.88
CA MET A 1 8.90 -5.39 -6.74
C MET A 1 8.14 -5.29 -8.04
N GLU A 2 6.82 -5.49 -8.00
CA GLU A 2 5.98 -5.29 -9.19
C GLU A 2 6.14 -3.83 -9.65
N GLU A 3 6.21 -3.64 -10.96
CA GLU A 3 6.25 -2.30 -11.54
C GLU A 3 4.91 -1.62 -11.29
N ILE A 4 4.92 -0.49 -10.58
CA ILE A 4 3.71 0.31 -10.35
C ILE A 4 3.23 0.89 -11.66
N GLU A 5 1.96 0.70 -11.98
CA GLU A 5 1.38 1.07 -13.28
C GLU A 5 0.38 2.23 -13.20
N TYR A 6 -0.39 2.35 -12.11
CA TYR A 6 -1.49 3.30 -11.98
C TYR A 6 -1.31 4.30 -10.84
N PHE A 7 -0.90 3.85 -9.65
CA PHE A 7 -0.83 4.67 -8.44
C PHE A 7 0.50 4.52 -7.73
N ASP A 8 1.34 5.55 -7.80
CA ASP A 8 2.63 5.62 -7.09
C ASP A 8 2.44 5.81 -5.58
N TYR A 9 2.11 4.71 -4.91
CA TYR A 9 1.95 4.66 -3.46
C TYR A 9 3.30 4.70 -2.73
N TYR A 10 4.43 4.38 -3.38
CA TYR A 10 5.76 4.54 -2.79
C TYR A 10 6.10 6.01 -2.58
N LYS A 11 5.81 6.87 -3.55
CA LYS A 11 5.97 8.32 -3.39
C LYS A 11 5.15 8.86 -2.21
N VAL A 12 3.90 8.40 -2.07
CA VAL A 12 3.05 8.81 -0.95
C VAL A 12 3.57 8.28 0.38
N ALA A 13 4.11 7.06 0.41
CA ALA A 13 4.75 6.52 1.61
C ALA A 13 5.96 7.37 2.04
N GLU A 14 6.79 7.77 1.09
CA GLU A 14 7.94 8.64 1.32
C GLU A 14 7.52 10.03 1.83
N GLU A 15 6.56 10.68 1.16
CA GLU A 15 6.02 11.99 1.56
C GLU A 15 5.41 11.97 2.97
N MET A 16 4.83 10.83 3.37
CA MET A 16 4.22 10.64 4.69
C MET A 16 5.21 10.10 5.74
N ALA A 17 6.49 9.91 5.37
CA ALA A 17 7.52 9.29 6.22
C ALA A 17 7.09 7.94 6.81
N ILE A 18 6.38 7.12 6.03
CA ILE A 18 5.90 5.81 6.45
C ILE A 18 7.09 4.83 6.41
N PRO A 19 7.38 4.12 7.52
CA PRO A 19 8.43 3.12 7.56
C PRO A 19 8.21 2.00 6.52
N LYS A 20 9.30 1.55 5.88
CA LYS A 20 9.23 0.57 4.78
C LYS A 20 8.63 -0.78 5.21
N ASP A 21 8.86 -1.19 6.45
CA ASP A 21 8.27 -2.39 7.05
C ASP A 21 6.73 -2.31 7.11
N ILE A 22 6.18 -1.12 7.38
CA ILE A 22 4.73 -0.88 7.34
C ILE A 22 4.21 -0.95 5.91
N VAL A 23 4.92 -0.36 4.95
CA VAL A 23 4.55 -0.44 3.52
C VAL A 23 4.48 -1.91 3.08
N ILE A 24 5.50 -2.70 3.38
CA ILE A 24 5.54 -4.14 3.05
C ILE A 24 4.39 -4.90 3.72
N LYS A 25 4.05 -4.57 4.97
CA LYS A 25 2.91 -5.18 5.67
C LYS A 25 1.60 -4.90 4.93
N VAL A 26 1.35 -3.64 4.58
CA VAL A 26 0.16 -3.22 3.85
C VAL A 26 0.11 -3.86 2.46
N GLU A 27 1.22 -3.92 1.74
CA GLU A 27 1.32 -4.60 0.44
C GLU A 27 0.90 -6.07 0.56
N ASN A 28 1.41 -6.80 1.55
CA ASN A 28 1.08 -8.21 1.74
C ASN A 28 -0.41 -8.41 2.08
N ASP A 29 -0.96 -7.56 2.95
CA ASP A 29 -2.37 -7.62 3.33
C ASP A 29 -3.26 -7.42 2.09
N VAL A 30 -3.00 -6.35 1.31
CA VAL A 30 -3.79 -6.01 0.13
C VAL A 30 -3.58 -7.00 -1.03
N LYS A 31 -2.38 -7.56 -1.21
CA LYS A 31 -2.11 -8.56 -2.25
C LYS A 31 -2.93 -9.84 -2.05
N SER A 32 -3.26 -10.17 -0.80
CA SER A 32 -4.13 -11.32 -0.50
C SER A 32 -5.58 -11.09 -0.95
N GLU A 33 -6.03 -9.83 -0.98
CA GLU A 33 -7.36 -9.43 -1.45
C GLU A 33 -7.43 -9.28 -2.98
N PHE A 34 -6.35 -8.77 -3.60
CA PHE A 34 -6.26 -8.50 -5.04
C PHE A 34 -5.00 -9.11 -5.66
N PRO A 35 -4.93 -10.45 -5.81
CA PRO A 35 -3.73 -11.12 -6.31
C PRO A 35 -3.41 -10.77 -7.77
N ASP A 36 -4.44 -10.70 -8.62
CA ASP A 36 -4.31 -10.54 -10.08
C ASP A 36 -4.80 -9.17 -10.61
N ASP A 37 -5.48 -8.37 -9.78
CA ASP A 37 -5.97 -7.04 -10.16
C ASP A 37 -5.01 -5.96 -9.66
N LYS A 38 -4.07 -5.56 -10.54
CA LYS A 38 -3.06 -4.54 -10.23
C LYS A 38 -3.67 -3.19 -9.87
N MET A 39 -4.68 -2.73 -10.61
CA MET A 39 -5.26 -1.41 -10.39
C MET A 39 -5.91 -1.35 -9.00
N MET A 40 -6.67 -2.39 -8.63
CA MET A 40 -7.31 -2.47 -7.31
C MET A 40 -6.30 -2.64 -6.18
N TYR A 41 -5.27 -3.47 -6.38
CA TYR A 41 -4.15 -3.63 -5.47
C TYR A 41 -3.49 -2.27 -5.17
N GLU A 42 -3.00 -1.57 -6.20
CA GLU A 42 -2.29 -0.30 -6.03
C GLU A 42 -3.18 0.78 -5.39
N LEU A 43 -4.45 0.85 -5.79
CA LEU A 43 -5.43 1.77 -5.20
C LEU A 43 -5.66 1.48 -3.71
N HIS A 44 -5.77 0.21 -3.33
CA HIS A 44 -6.04 -0.18 -1.94
C HIS A 44 -4.81 0.01 -1.06
N VAL A 45 -3.60 -0.26 -1.57
CA VAL A 45 -2.35 0.10 -0.88
C VAL A 45 -2.32 1.61 -0.64
N LEU A 46 -2.54 2.43 -1.68
CA LEU A 46 -2.57 3.89 -1.53
C LEU A 46 -3.58 4.36 -0.47
N ARG A 47 -4.79 3.79 -0.47
CA ARG A 47 -5.84 4.14 0.50
C ARG A 47 -5.49 3.71 1.92
N ALA A 48 -4.89 2.54 2.09
CA ALA A 48 -4.41 2.06 3.38
C ALA A 48 -3.33 3.00 3.95
N LEU A 49 -2.34 3.38 3.12
CA LEU A 49 -1.31 4.38 3.45
C LEU A 49 -1.91 5.71 3.89
N LYS A 50 -2.79 6.31 3.09
CA LYS A 50 -3.41 7.61 3.42
C LYS A 50 -4.28 7.59 4.68
N SER A 51 -4.92 6.46 4.97
CA SER A 51 -5.81 6.32 6.12
C SER A 51 -5.10 5.92 7.42
N ARG A 52 -3.78 5.65 7.36
CA ARG A 52 -3.00 5.09 8.48
C ARG A 52 -3.64 3.84 9.08
N TYR A 53 -4.17 2.97 8.22
CA TYR A 53 -4.99 1.82 8.63
C TYR A 53 -4.30 0.94 9.68
N TRP A 54 -2.97 0.76 9.58
CA TRP A 54 -2.17 -0.04 10.53
C TRP A 54 -2.16 0.53 11.95
N GLU A 55 -2.35 1.84 12.14
CA GLU A 55 -2.41 2.47 13.47
C GLU A 55 -3.68 2.10 14.23
N LYS A 56 -4.76 1.75 13.52
CA LYS A 56 -6.04 1.38 14.13
C LYS A 56 -6.15 -0.09 14.52
N ALA A 57 -5.24 -0.91 13.99
CA ALA A 57 -5.17 -2.35 14.26
C ALA A 57 -4.20 -2.70 15.41
N SER A 58 -3.61 -1.70 16.06
CA SER A 58 -2.76 -1.82 17.26
C SER A 58 -3.53 -1.34 18.49
#